data_AF-A0A351HS89-F1
#
_entry.id   AF-A0A351HS89-F1
#
_cell.length_a   1.000
_cell.length_b   1.000
_cell.length_c   1.000
_cell.angle_alpha   90.00
_cell.angle_beta   90.00
_cell.angle_gamma   90.00
#
_symmetry.space_group_name_H-M   'P 1'
#
loop_
_entity.id
_entity.type
_entity.pdbx_description
1 polymer ?
#
loop_
_entity_poly.entity_id
_entity_poly.type
_entity_poly.pdbx_seq_one_letter_code
_entity_poly.pdbx_strand_id
1 'polypeptide(L)'
;MIKEISISVFSFLLLLNVVAAQGFDDEIDPVLIKLKGQIVNIDDGLPIPYVHVVNMRTHGGTTTDASGKFILEMLNVDSLAISVIGFKKMYIQIDPRYNENNLYTIHAIPVRFAIKEVEVKGERKEVDLGLPEAKSVDISPELRGDGYNSKPPIIAALFNPLSFLQYHLSDDEKEKREVRKAIVSEERWQMLSKYYSKEVVMNLTGLNETDADKFMLYFNSKGILNHTSSEYDVRAAIIGQYELWLQEPAE
;
A
#
# COMPACT_ATOMS: atom_id res chain seq x y z
N MET A 1 30.18 59.58 35.18
CA MET A 1 28.84 59.57 34.55
C MET A 1 28.58 58.27 33.77
N ILE A 2 29.45 57.84 32.84
CA ILE A 2 29.23 56.61 32.04
C ILE A 2 29.22 55.32 32.89
N LYS A 3 30.03 55.25 33.96
CA LYS A 3 30.12 54.09 34.86
C LYS A 3 28.87 53.88 35.71
N GLU A 4 28.26 54.97 36.17
CA GLU A 4 26.99 54.98 36.94
C GLU A 4 25.81 54.49 36.08
N ILE A 5 25.77 54.91 34.81
CA ILE A 5 24.74 54.50 33.85
C ILE A 5 24.88 53.01 33.51
N SER A 6 26.11 52.51 33.35
CA SER A 6 26.37 51.08 33.12
C SER A 6 25.91 50.20 34.28
N ILE A 7 26.09 50.64 35.53
CA ILE A 7 25.67 49.88 36.72
C ILE A 7 24.15 49.88 36.86
N SER A 8 23.48 51.02 36.60
CA SER A 8 22.01 51.10 36.62
C SER A 8 21.37 50.27 35.51
N VAL A 9 21.95 50.24 34.30
CA VAL A 9 21.46 49.40 33.20
C VAL A 9 21.66 47.91 33.51
N PHE A 10 22.79 47.53 34.13
CA PHE A 10 23.03 46.15 34.53
C PHE A 10 22.10 45.70 35.67
N SER A 11 21.82 46.58 36.63
CA SER A 11 20.84 46.35 37.71
C SER A 11 19.41 46.20 37.17
N PHE A 12 19.02 47.03 36.20
CA PHE A 12 17.72 46.94 35.52
C PHE A 12 17.59 45.66 34.69
N LEU A 13 18.66 45.23 34.02
CA LEU A 13 18.72 43.96 33.29
C LEU A 13 18.63 42.75 34.24
N LEU A 14 19.19 42.85 35.44
CA LEU A 14 19.10 41.80 36.46
C LEU A 14 17.66 41.67 37.02
N LEU A 15 16.97 42.80 37.22
CA LEU A 15 15.56 42.84 37.65
C LEU A 15 14.60 42.27 36.60
N LEU A 16 14.88 42.45 35.31
CA LEU A 16 14.08 41.89 34.21
C LEU A 16 14.15 40.35 34.14
N ASN A 17 15.28 39.75 34.55
CA ASN A 17 15.44 38.30 34.60
C ASN A 17 14.70 37.65 35.79
N VAL A 18 14.48 38.38 36.88
CA VAL A 18 13.72 37.86 38.04
C VAL A 18 12.22 37.78 37.75
N VAL A 19 11.67 38.69 36.95
CA VAL A 19 10.25 38.66 36.53
C VAL A 19 9.98 37.51 35.56
N ALA A 20 10.94 37.14 34.71
CA ALA A 20 10.80 36.02 33.77
C ALA A 20 10.91 34.64 34.43
N ALA A 21 11.35 34.56 35.69
CA ALA A 21 11.54 33.31 36.43
C ALA A 21 10.34 32.91 37.31
N GLN A 22 9.24 33.67 37.29
CA GLN A 22 7.96 33.22 37.85
C GLN A 22 7.29 32.28 36.85
N GLY A 23 7.86 31.08 36.69
CA GLY A 23 7.12 29.95 36.15
C GLY A 23 5.95 29.70 37.09
N PHE A 24 4.72 29.80 36.57
CA PHE A 24 3.53 29.32 37.25
C PHE A 24 3.64 27.79 37.31
N ASP A 25 4.28 27.27 38.35
CA ASP A 25 3.95 25.92 38.82
C ASP A 25 2.52 26.04 39.38
N ASP A 26 1.54 25.69 38.55
CA ASP A 26 0.17 25.44 39.02
C ASP A 26 0.23 24.20 39.92
N GLU A 27 0.59 24.42 41.19
CA GLU A 27 0.47 23.42 42.24
C GLU A 27 -1.03 23.19 42.44
N ILE A 28 -1.55 22.18 41.74
CA ILE A 28 -2.96 21.80 41.81
C ILE A 28 -3.20 21.16 43.17
N ASP A 29 -3.91 21.86 44.03
CA ASP A 29 -4.34 21.33 45.32
C ASP A 29 -5.22 20.07 45.12
N PRO A 30 -4.96 18.98 45.87
CA PRO A 30 -5.77 17.77 45.80
C PRO A 30 -7.15 18.02 46.44
N VAL A 31 -8.18 18.13 45.60
CA VAL A 31 -9.57 18.33 46.01
C VAL A 31 -10.40 17.10 45.70
N LEU A 32 -11.26 16.70 46.64
CA LEU A 32 -12.22 15.61 46.44
C LEU A 32 -13.34 16.08 45.50
N ILE A 33 -13.53 15.36 44.41
CA ILE A 33 -14.53 15.65 43.38
C ILE A 33 -15.43 14.45 43.13
N LYS A 34 -16.67 14.73 42.73
CA LYS A 34 -17.62 13.71 42.27
C LYS A 34 -17.65 13.64 40.75
N LEU A 35 -16.95 12.67 40.18
CA LEU A 35 -16.89 12.46 38.75
C LEU A 35 -18.16 11.78 38.24
N LYS A 36 -18.82 12.41 37.27
CA LYS A 36 -19.89 11.81 36.47
C LYS A 36 -19.37 11.57 35.06
N GLY A 37 -19.24 10.32 34.68
CA GLY A 37 -18.71 9.94 33.37
C GLY A 37 -19.64 9.04 32.57
N GLN A 38 -19.44 9.02 31.26
CA GLN A 38 -20.06 8.06 30.35
C GLN A 38 -19.01 7.45 29.43
N ILE A 39 -19.06 6.13 29.25
CA ILE A 39 -18.12 5.39 28.42
C ILE A 39 -18.83 4.95 27.15
N VAL A 40 -18.26 5.31 26.00
CA VAL A 40 -18.79 5.03 24.67
C VAL A 40 -17.74 4.34 23.80
N ASN A 41 -18.19 3.52 22.86
CA ASN A 41 -17.33 2.96 21.83
C ASN A 41 -16.84 4.08 20.89
N ILE A 42 -15.54 4.09 20.57
CA ILE A 42 -14.98 5.04 19.60
C ILE A 42 -15.48 4.79 18.17
N ASP A 43 -15.80 3.54 17.82
CA ASP A 43 -16.22 3.16 16.47
C ASP A 43 -17.69 3.54 16.20
N ASP A 44 -18.59 3.05 17.06
CA ASP A 44 -20.04 3.17 16.85
C ASP A 44 -20.70 4.29 17.66
N GLY A 45 -19.98 4.91 18.60
CA GLY A 45 -20.53 5.90 19.54
C GLY A 45 -21.53 5.33 20.56
N LEU A 46 -21.75 4.01 20.56
CA LEU A 46 -22.69 3.35 21.46
C LEU A 46 -22.17 3.29 22.90
N PRO A 47 -23.05 3.44 23.92
CA PRO A 47 -22.66 3.33 25.32
C PRO A 47 -22.26 1.90 25.69
N ILE A 48 -21.23 1.76 26.51
CA ILE A 48 -20.71 0.44 26.94
C ILE A 48 -21.13 0.18 28.38
N PRO A 49 -22.00 -0.83 28.64
CA PRO A 49 -22.43 -1.18 29.98
C PRO A 49 -21.38 -2.03 30.71
N TYR A 50 -21.47 -2.09 32.04
CA TYR A 50 -20.67 -2.96 32.91
C TYR A 50 -19.15 -2.78 32.80
N VAL A 51 -18.68 -1.58 32.51
CA VAL A 51 -17.25 -1.25 32.46
C VAL A 51 -16.73 -1.03 33.88
N HIS A 52 -15.59 -1.63 34.20
CA HIS A 52 -14.92 -1.42 35.49
C HIS A 52 -14.10 -0.13 35.44
N VAL A 53 -14.42 0.79 36.36
CA VAL A 53 -13.69 2.05 36.55
C VAL A 53 -13.06 2.02 37.93
N VAL A 54 -11.73 1.99 37.99
CA VAL A 54 -10.96 1.81 39.23
C VAL A 54 -10.03 2.99 39.43
N ASN A 55 -10.06 3.58 40.63
CA ASN A 55 -9.07 4.57 41.03
C ASN A 55 -7.75 3.85 41.36
N MET A 56 -6.66 4.26 40.71
CA MET A 56 -5.35 3.62 40.86
C MET A 56 -4.70 3.84 42.23
N ARG A 57 -5.05 4.93 42.93
CA ARG A 57 -4.50 5.25 44.24
C ARG A 57 -5.20 4.48 45.36
N THR A 58 -6.53 4.44 45.35
CA THR A 58 -7.31 3.84 46.44
C THR A 58 -7.72 2.39 46.17
N HIS A 59 -7.53 1.91 44.93
CA HIS A 59 -8.05 0.63 44.43
C HIS A 59 -9.57 0.46 44.56
N GLY A 60 -10.29 1.50 44.98
CA GLY A 60 -11.74 1.57 44.97
C GLY A 60 -12.25 1.89 43.58
N GLY A 61 -13.38 1.30 43.21
CA GLY A 61 -13.93 1.48 41.87
C GLY A 61 -15.45 1.32 41.84
N THR A 62 -16.01 1.65 40.69
CA THR A 62 -17.43 1.51 40.37
C THR A 62 -17.58 0.83 39.02
N THR A 63 -18.81 0.46 38.68
CA THR A 63 -19.15 -0.15 37.39
C THR A 63 -20.18 0.73 36.67
N THR A 64 -20.12 0.80 35.34
CA THR A 64 -21.11 1.56 34.56
C THR A 64 -22.48 0.88 34.52
N ASP A 65 -23.53 1.70 34.49
CA ASP A 65 -24.92 1.27 34.30
C ASP A 65 -25.21 0.86 32.84
N ALA A 66 -26.43 0.40 32.54
CA ALA A 66 -26.89 0.00 31.22
C ALA A 66 -26.71 1.10 30.15
N SER A 67 -26.78 2.38 30.53
CA SER A 67 -26.52 3.51 29.63
C SER A 67 -25.04 3.90 29.53
N GLY A 68 -24.12 3.10 30.08
CA GLY A 68 -22.68 3.36 30.10
C GLY A 68 -22.25 4.49 31.03
N LYS A 69 -23.11 4.93 31.96
CA LYS A 69 -22.84 6.04 32.90
C LYS A 69 -22.32 5.52 34.23
N PHE A 70 -21.44 6.27 34.88
CA PHE A 70 -20.94 5.96 36.22
C PHE A 70 -20.73 7.22 37.06
N ILE A 71 -20.67 7.01 38.38
CA ILE A 71 -20.40 8.04 39.36
C ILE A 71 -19.32 7.51 40.31
N LEU A 72 -18.23 8.27 40.48
CA LEU A 72 -17.10 7.89 41.33
C LEU A 72 -16.58 9.12 42.08
N GLU A 73 -16.29 8.96 43.37
CA GLU A 73 -15.67 10.00 44.19
C GLU A 73 -14.15 9.76 44.22
N MET A 74 -13.37 10.75 43.80
CA MET A 74 -11.91 10.67 43.67
C MET A 74 -11.27 12.04 43.86
N LEU A 75 -9.93 12.10 44.01
CA LEU A 75 -9.22 13.38 43.96
C LEU A 75 -9.03 13.81 42.50
N ASN A 76 -9.07 15.11 42.23
CA ASN A 76 -8.77 15.70 40.91
C ASN A 76 -7.37 15.33 40.36
N VAL A 77 -6.43 14.97 41.23
CA VAL A 77 -5.07 14.53 40.88
C VAL A 77 -4.95 13.02 40.63
N ASP A 78 -6.02 12.24 40.89
CA ASP A 78 -5.97 10.78 40.77
C ASP A 78 -6.10 10.32 39.32
N SER A 79 -5.56 9.13 39.04
CA SER A 79 -5.70 8.44 37.75
C SER A 79 -6.72 7.30 37.83
N LEU A 80 -7.52 7.14 36.78
CA LEU A 80 -8.48 6.06 36.64
C LEU A 80 -8.00 5.01 35.65
N ALA A 81 -8.13 3.75 36.03
CA ALA A 81 -8.01 2.61 35.14
C ALA A 81 -9.39 2.15 34.70
N ILE A 82 -9.56 2.03 33.39
CA ILE A 82 -10.80 1.59 32.76
C ILE A 82 -10.53 0.28 32.05
N SER A 83 -11.31 -0.74 32.41
CA SER A 83 -11.15 -2.10 31.91
C SER A 83 -12.52 -2.73 31.65
N VAL A 84 -12.68 -3.27 30.45
CA VAL A 84 -13.84 -4.07 30.04
C VAL A 84 -13.39 -5.13 29.05
N ILE A 85 -14.09 -6.25 29.03
CA ILE A 85 -13.81 -7.35 28.10
C ILE A 85 -14.05 -6.87 26.67
N GLY A 86 -13.10 -7.17 25.77
CA GLY A 86 -13.20 -6.79 24.35
C GLY A 86 -12.69 -5.39 24.01
N PHE A 87 -12.27 -4.59 25.00
CA PHE A 87 -11.69 -3.26 24.78
C PHE A 87 -10.29 -3.14 25.38
N LYS A 88 -9.52 -2.17 24.87
CA LYS A 88 -8.16 -1.91 25.33
C LYS A 88 -8.22 -1.27 26.71
N LYS A 89 -7.46 -1.81 27.66
CA LYS A 89 -7.28 -1.18 28.97
C LYS A 89 -6.67 0.21 28.80
N MET A 90 -7.27 1.19 29.45
CA MET A 90 -6.86 2.59 29.34
C MET A 90 -6.72 3.23 30.72
N TYR A 91 -5.79 4.17 30.81
CA TYR A 91 -5.54 4.96 32.01
C TYR A 91 -5.79 6.41 31.65
N ILE A 92 -6.64 7.07 32.42
CA ILE A 92 -7.02 8.46 32.18
C ILE A 92 -6.75 9.30 33.43
N GLN A 93 -6.27 10.51 33.22
CA GLN A 93 -6.24 11.57 34.22
C GLN A 93 -7.25 12.63 33.80
N ILE A 94 -8.03 13.11 34.75
CA ILE A 94 -9.11 14.07 34.49
C ILE A 94 -8.53 15.48 34.63
N ASP A 95 -9.07 16.43 33.86
CA ASP A 95 -8.67 17.83 34.00
C ASP A 95 -8.96 18.30 35.44
N PRO A 96 -7.98 18.89 36.15
CA PRO A 96 -8.14 19.43 37.49
C PRO A 96 -9.30 20.41 37.64
N ARG A 97 -9.71 21.08 36.56
CA ARG A 97 -10.80 22.06 36.51
C ARG A 97 -12.14 21.44 36.12
N TYR A 98 -12.29 20.13 36.29
CA TYR A 98 -13.53 19.42 36.01
C TYR A 98 -14.71 20.01 36.79
N ASN A 99 -15.81 20.28 36.07
CA ASN A 99 -17.07 20.71 36.65
C ASN A 99 -17.96 19.50 36.93
N GLU A 100 -18.35 19.30 38.19
CA GLU A 100 -19.20 18.18 38.66
C GLU A 100 -20.59 18.12 38.02
N ASN A 101 -21.02 19.21 37.39
CA ASN A 101 -22.27 19.26 36.64
C ASN A 101 -22.13 18.75 35.20
N ASN A 102 -20.90 18.66 34.68
CA ASN A 102 -20.65 18.18 33.33
C ASN A 102 -20.46 16.66 33.29
N LEU A 103 -20.92 16.03 32.22
CA LEU A 103 -20.76 14.61 32.00
C LEU A 103 -19.49 14.37 31.16
N TYR A 104 -18.51 13.69 31.76
CA TYR A 104 -17.22 13.43 31.11
C TYR A 104 -17.34 12.20 30.20
N THR A 105 -17.15 12.37 28.89
CA THR A 105 -17.29 11.28 27.92
C THR A 105 -15.93 10.64 27.64
N ILE A 106 -15.85 9.32 27.76
CA ILE A 106 -14.63 8.54 27.56
C ILE A 106 -14.84 7.58 26.39
N HIS A 107 -13.92 7.61 25.42
CA HIS A 107 -13.97 6.76 24.23
C HIS A 107 -13.12 5.51 24.39
N ALA A 108 -13.75 4.35 24.51
CA ALA A 108 -13.06 3.06 24.59
C ALA A 108 -12.73 2.51 23.20
N ILE A 109 -11.55 1.91 23.07
CA ILE A 109 -11.05 1.35 21.80
C ILE A 109 -11.25 -0.17 21.80
N PRO A 110 -12.02 -0.75 20.86
CA PRO A 110 -12.22 -2.21 20.80
C PRO A 110 -10.94 -2.93 20.36
N VAL A 111 -10.67 -4.08 20.98
CA VAL A 111 -9.51 -4.92 20.64
C VAL A 111 -9.93 -5.91 19.55
N ARG A 112 -9.30 -5.82 18.39
CA ARG A 112 -9.47 -6.77 17.28
C ARG A 112 -8.17 -7.54 17.10
N PHE A 113 -8.23 -8.86 17.24
CA PHE A 113 -7.08 -9.73 16.98
C PHE A 113 -7.13 -10.20 15.53
N ALA A 114 -6.22 -9.72 14.69
CA ALA A 114 -5.98 -10.32 13.39
C ALA A 114 -5.18 -11.61 13.61
N ILE A 115 -5.83 -12.76 13.45
CA ILE A 115 -5.14 -14.05 13.49
C ILE A 115 -4.30 -14.15 12.22
N LYS A 116 -2.98 -14.32 12.38
CA LYS A 116 -2.11 -14.57 11.23
C LYS A 116 -2.36 -15.99 10.72
N GLU A 117 -2.36 -16.16 9.40
CA GLU A 117 -2.36 -17.47 8.78
C GLU A 117 -1.14 -18.26 9.26
N VAL A 118 -1.38 -19.49 9.73
CA VAL A 118 -0.33 -20.41 10.16
C VAL A 118 -0.18 -21.46 9.08
N GLU A 119 0.93 -21.40 8.33
CA GLU A 119 1.31 -22.48 7.42
C GLU A 119 1.78 -23.68 8.24
N VAL A 120 0.89 -24.67 8.41
CA VAL A 120 1.27 -25.96 9.01
C VAL A 120 1.98 -26.78 7.94
N LYS A 121 3.30 -26.62 7.84
CA LYS A 121 4.16 -27.54 7.06
C LYS A 121 4.36 -28.78 7.90
N GLY A 122 3.58 -29.83 7.61
CA GLY A 122 3.85 -31.15 8.18
C GLY A 122 5.27 -31.57 7.79
N GLU A 123 6.06 -32.04 8.76
CA GLU A 123 7.32 -32.71 8.49
C GLU A 123 7.02 -34.00 7.71
N ARG A 124 6.91 -33.88 6.38
CA ARG A 124 7.15 -35.04 5.53
C ARG A 124 8.63 -35.34 5.73
N LYS A 125 8.95 -36.52 6.28
CA LYS A 125 10.28 -37.09 6.07
C LYS A 125 10.47 -37.09 4.56
N GLU A 126 11.34 -36.21 4.07
CA GLU A 126 11.81 -36.29 2.70
C GLU A 126 12.35 -37.70 2.55
N VAL A 127 11.65 -38.48 1.72
CA VAL A 127 12.29 -39.65 1.13
C VAL A 127 13.41 -39.04 0.32
N ASP A 128 14.63 -39.10 0.85
CA ASP A 128 15.83 -38.66 0.16
C ASP A 128 15.99 -39.55 -1.08
N LEU A 129 15.40 -39.09 -2.18
CA LEU A 129 15.51 -39.69 -3.49
C LEU A 129 16.85 -39.32 -4.15
N GLY A 130 17.76 -38.62 -3.44
CA GLY A 130 19.02 -38.12 -3.98
C GLY A 130 18.84 -37.06 -5.07
N LEU A 131 17.65 -36.45 -5.15
CA LEU A 131 17.34 -35.41 -6.13
C LEU A 131 17.65 -34.03 -5.53
N PRO A 132 18.43 -33.18 -6.22
CA PRO A 132 18.76 -31.86 -5.70
C PRO A 132 17.48 -31.01 -5.53
N GLU A 133 17.38 -30.28 -4.41
CA GLU A 133 16.31 -29.33 -4.16
C GLU A 133 16.15 -28.39 -5.36
N ALA A 134 14.94 -28.37 -5.94
CA ALA A 134 14.63 -27.50 -7.05
C ALA A 134 14.65 -26.04 -6.58
N LYS A 135 15.78 -25.37 -6.78
CA LYS A 135 15.87 -23.91 -6.60
C LYS A 135 14.82 -23.26 -7.49
N SER A 136 13.93 -22.47 -6.91
CA SER A 136 13.03 -21.61 -7.66
C SER A 136 13.88 -20.57 -8.38
N VAL A 137 14.19 -20.82 -9.65
CA VAL A 137 14.95 -19.85 -10.44
C VAL A 137 13.97 -18.83 -10.97
N ASP A 138 13.93 -17.67 -10.32
CA ASP A 138 13.24 -16.47 -10.78
C ASP A 138 14.02 -15.82 -11.94
N ILE A 139 14.19 -16.60 -13.01
CA ILE A 139 14.72 -16.13 -14.28
C ILE A 139 13.53 -15.99 -15.20
N SER A 140 13.44 -14.81 -15.81
CA SER A 140 12.53 -14.55 -16.93
C SER A 140 12.58 -15.73 -17.91
N PRO A 141 11.44 -16.17 -18.46
CA PRO A 141 11.41 -17.26 -19.42
C PRO A 141 12.44 -17.12 -20.56
N GLU A 142 12.80 -15.89 -20.93
CA GLU A 142 13.85 -15.60 -21.92
C GLU A 142 15.28 -16.00 -21.49
N LEU A 143 15.58 -15.98 -20.18
CA LEU A 143 16.92 -16.24 -19.63
C LEU A 143 17.12 -17.71 -19.21
N ARG A 144 16.08 -18.55 -19.32
CA ARG A 144 16.23 -20.00 -19.17
C ARG A 144 16.99 -20.51 -20.39
N GLY A 145 18.12 -21.17 -20.13
CA GLY A 145 19.05 -21.62 -21.18
C GLY A 145 18.37 -22.30 -22.37
N ASP A 146 18.93 -22.06 -23.55
CA ASP A 146 18.39 -22.37 -24.89
C ASP A 146 17.98 -23.83 -25.13
N GLY A 147 18.35 -24.73 -24.21
CA GLY A 147 18.06 -26.17 -24.24
C GLY A 147 16.59 -26.55 -24.09
N TYR A 148 15.73 -25.64 -23.60
CA TYR A 148 14.27 -25.87 -23.52
C TYR A 148 13.44 -24.87 -24.33
N ASN A 149 14.05 -23.77 -24.80
CA ASN A 149 13.36 -22.71 -25.54
C ASN A 149 13.30 -22.98 -27.05
N SER A 150 14.20 -23.81 -27.59
CA SER A 150 14.23 -24.19 -29.00
C SER A 150 13.48 -25.50 -29.28
N LYS A 151 12.89 -25.63 -30.48
CA LYS A 151 12.34 -26.91 -30.96
C LYS A 151 13.48 -27.94 -31.00
N PRO A 152 13.33 -29.14 -30.42
CA PRO A 152 14.38 -30.14 -30.49
C PRO A 152 14.74 -30.40 -31.96
N PRO A 153 16.02 -30.31 -32.34
CA PRO A 153 16.43 -30.55 -33.71
C PRO A 153 16.05 -31.98 -34.10
N ILE A 154 15.79 -32.23 -35.38
CA ILE A 154 15.35 -33.55 -35.88
C ILE A 154 16.34 -34.65 -35.47
N ILE A 155 17.63 -34.31 -35.36
CA ILE A 155 18.71 -35.21 -34.94
C ILE A 155 18.61 -35.59 -33.46
N ALA A 156 18.02 -34.75 -32.61
CA ALA A 156 17.81 -35.06 -31.18
C ALA A 156 16.78 -36.18 -30.96
N ALA A 157 15.91 -36.47 -31.94
CA ALA A 157 15.01 -37.62 -31.89
C ALA A 157 15.75 -38.97 -31.86
N LEU A 158 16.99 -39.00 -32.37
CA LEU A 158 17.83 -40.20 -32.36
C LEU A 158 18.45 -40.47 -30.97
N PHE A 159 18.75 -39.41 -30.22
CA PHE A 159 19.42 -39.50 -28.92
C PHE A 159 18.44 -39.46 -27.74
N ASN A 160 17.27 -38.86 -27.91
CA ASN A 160 16.21 -38.86 -26.91
C ASN A 160 14.81 -38.89 -27.57
N PRO A 161 14.38 -40.07 -28.04
CA PRO A 161 13.10 -40.22 -28.74
C PRO A 161 11.89 -39.89 -27.85
N LEU A 162 12.01 -40.10 -26.53
CA LEU A 162 10.92 -39.86 -25.60
C LEU A 162 10.62 -38.37 -25.42
N SER A 163 11.66 -37.54 -25.29
CA SER A 163 11.51 -36.08 -25.24
C SER A 163 10.96 -35.49 -26.54
N PHE A 164 11.32 -36.06 -27.70
CA PHE A 164 10.76 -35.64 -28.99
C PHE A 164 9.25 -35.95 -29.08
N LEU A 165 8.85 -37.17 -28.69
CA LEU A 165 7.43 -37.54 -28.63
C LEU A 165 6.66 -36.67 -27.63
N GLN A 166 7.21 -36.41 -26.46
CA GLN A 166 6.60 -35.53 -25.46
C GLN A 166 6.38 -34.12 -26.00
N TYR A 167 7.37 -33.54 -26.67
CA TYR A 167 7.24 -32.21 -27.29
C TYR A 167 6.11 -32.19 -28.34
N HIS A 168 5.98 -33.24 -29.15
CA HIS A 168 5.01 -33.28 -30.24
C HIS A 168 3.59 -33.72 -29.83
N LEU A 169 3.45 -34.59 -28.82
CA LEU A 169 2.19 -35.23 -28.43
C LEU A 169 1.60 -34.69 -27.13
N SER A 170 2.38 -34.05 -26.26
CA SER A 170 1.86 -33.54 -24.99
C SER A 170 1.06 -32.24 -25.19
N ASP A 171 -0.13 -32.19 -24.59
CA ASP A 171 -0.96 -30.99 -24.53
C ASP A 171 -0.28 -29.86 -23.76
N ASP A 172 0.45 -30.17 -22.69
CA ASP A 172 1.22 -29.20 -21.90
C ASP A 172 2.31 -28.54 -22.75
N GLU A 173 3.02 -29.32 -23.57
CA GLU A 173 4.05 -28.77 -24.46
C GLU A 173 3.45 -27.94 -25.60
N LYS A 174 2.22 -28.27 -26.03
CA LYS A 174 1.45 -27.44 -26.97
C LYS A 174 1.08 -26.10 -26.34
N GLU A 175 0.58 -26.10 -25.12
CA GLU A 175 0.25 -24.87 -24.39
C GLU A 175 1.50 -23.98 -24.21
N LYS A 176 2.63 -24.56 -23.79
CA LYS A 176 3.90 -23.80 -23.67
C LYS A 176 4.35 -23.17 -24.98
N ARG A 177 4.07 -23.77 -26.14
CA ARG A 177 4.39 -23.16 -27.44
C ARG A 177 3.49 -21.97 -27.74
N GLU A 178 2.20 -22.09 -27.48
CA GLU A 178 1.25 -20.99 -27.70
C GLU A 178 1.55 -19.81 -26.78
N VAL A 179 1.85 -20.08 -25.50
CA VAL A 179 2.29 -19.03 -24.55
C VAL A 179 3.56 -18.35 -25.04
N ARG A 180 4.57 -19.10 -25.51
CA ARG A 180 5.80 -18.52 -26.08
C ARG A 180 5.53 -17.64 -27.30
N LYS A 181 4.68 -18.09 -28.22
CA LYS A 181 4.28 -17.29 -29.39
C LYS A 181 3.59 -15.99 -28.96
N ALA A 182 2.71 -16.07 -27.96
CA ALA A 182 2.00 -14.92 -27.43
C ALA A 182 2.98 -13.91 -26.80
N ILE A 183 3.93 -14.37 -25.97
CA ILE A 183 4.97 -13.52 -25.37
C ILE A 183 5.79 -12.80 -26.45
N VAL A 184 6.32 -13.54 -27.43
CA VAL A 184 7.11 -12.93 -28.52
C VAL A 184 6.28 -11.93 -29.32
N SER A 185 4.99 -12.21 -29.55
CA SER A 185 4.10 -11.29 -30.24
C SER A 185 3.84 -10.02 -29.42
N GLU A 186 3.67 -10.15 -28.10
CA GLU A 186 3.42 -9.04 -27.19
C GLU A 186 4.64 -8.12 -27.08
N GLU A 187 5.83 -8.68 -26.89
CA GLU A 187 7.09 -7.92 -26.90
C GLU A 187 7.27 -7.13 -28.20
N ARG A 188 6.97 -7.77 -29.34
CA ARG A 188 7.00 -7.12 -30.64
C ARG A 188 6.01 -5.96 -30.72
N TRP A 189 4.77 -6.14 -30.25
CA TRP A 189 3.76 -5.09 -30.20
C TRP A 189 4.16 -3.93 -29.28
N GLN A 190 4.77 -4.22 -28.13
CA GLN A 190 5.28 -3.21 -27.21
C GLN A 190 6.44 -2.40 -27.79
N MET A 191 7.29 -3.01 -28.60
CA MET A 191 8.31 -2.27 -29.35
C MET A 191 7.69 -1.41 -30.44
N LEU A 192 6.76 -1.97 -31.23
CA LEU A 192 6.11 -1.25 -32.32
C LEU A 192 5.25 -0.08 -31.83
N SER A 193 4.54 -0.21 -30.71
CA SER A 193 3.68 0.84 -30.18
C SER A 193 4.42 2.12 -29.79
N LYS A 194 5.74 2.03 -29.51
CA LYS A 194 6.60 3.19 -29.27
C LYS A 194 6.80 4.05 -30.53
N TYR A 195 6.77 3.42 -31.70
CA TYR A 195 7.04 4.06 -32.99
C TYR A 195 5.79 4.20 -33.87
N TYR A 196 4.74 3.44 -33.56
CA TYR A 196 3.45 3.42 -34.24
C TYR A 196 2.36 3.78 -33.23
N SER A 197 2.08 5.08 -33.13
CA SER A 197 0.97 5.63 -32.37
C SER A 197 0.19 6.62 -33.23
N LYS A 198 -1.06 6.90 -32.87
CA LYS A 198 -1.90 7.89 -33.56
C LYS A 198 -1.18 9.24 -33.67
N GLU A 199 -0.55 9.67 -32.58
CA GLU A 199 0.23 10.91 -32.52
C GLU A 199 1.41 10.90 -33.51
N VAL A 200 2.17 9.79 -33.57
CA VAL A 200 3.28 9.67 -34.53
C VAL A 200 2.78 9.72 -35.97
N VAL A 201 1.66 9.04 -36.26
CA VAL A 201 1.05 9.06 -37.59
C VAL A 201 0.61 10.47 -37.97
N MET A 202 -0.09 11.18 -37.09
CA MET A 202 -0.51 12.57 -37.31
C MET A 202 0.69 13.49 -37.55
N ASN A 203 1.74 13.37 -36.73
CA ASN A 203 2.96 14.17 -36.85
C ASN A 203 3.72 13.93 -38.17
N LEU A 204 3.71 12.69 -38.70
CA LEU A 204 4.40 12.35 -39.94
C LEU A 204 3.59 12.69 -41.21
N THR A 205 2.28 12.57 -41.15
CA THR A 205 1.39 12.70 -42.32
C THR A 205 0.68 14.07 -42.41
N GLY A 206 0.59 14.78 -41.28
CA GLY A 206 -0.17 16.02 -41.16
C GLY A 206 -1.70 15.82 -41.14
N LEU A 207 -2.18 14.59 -40.96
CA LEU A 207 -3.60 14.27 -40.92
C LEU A 207 -4.28 14.76 -39.62
N ASN A 208 -5.56 15.10 -39.76
CA ASN A 208 -6.45 15.33 -38.61
C ASN A 208 -6.76 14.00 -37.89
N GLU A 209 -7.23 14.07 -36.65
CA GLU A 209 -7.47 12.88 -35.81
C GLU A 209 -8.38 11.84 -36.49
N THR A 210 -9.46 12.29 -37.14
CA THR A 210 -10.43 11.42 -37.82
C THR A 210 -9.87 10.74 -39.05
N ASP A 211 -8.99 11.41 -39.80
CA ASP A 211 -8.41 10.86 -41.02
C ASP A 211 -7.18 10.00 -40.69
N ALA A 212 -6.47 10.32 -39.61
CA ALA A 212 -5.45 9.45 -39.03
C ALA A 212 -6.03 8.10 -38.60
N ASP A 213 -7.24 8.07 -38.01
CA ASP A 213 -7.93 6.81 -37.66
C ASP A 213 -8.24 5.97 -38.91
N LYS A 214 -8.75 6.58 -39.98
CA LYS A 214 -9.02 5.89 -41.24
C LYS A 214 -7.73 5.36 -41.88
N PHE A 215 -6.68 6.18 -41.89
CA PHE A 215 -5.39 5.79 -42.42
C PHE A 215 -4.75 4.66 -41.59
N MET A 216 -4.83 4.71 -40.25
CA MET A 216 -4.34 3.64 -39.39
C MET A 216 -5.07 2.32 -39.64
N LEU A 217 -6.39 2.35 -39.86
CA LEU A 217 -7.17 1.16 -40.24
C LEU A 217 -6.69 0.59 -41.58
N TYR A 218 -6.51 1.46 -42.58
CA TYR A 218 -5.95 1.09 -43.89
C TYR A 218 -4.55 0.48 -43.75
N PHE A 219 -3.65 1.15 -43.03
CA PHE A 219 -2.27 0.73 -42.80
C PHE A 219 -2.19 -0.64 -42.10
N ASN A 220 -3.01 -0.85 -41.07
CA ASN A 220 -3.08 -2.12 -40.36
C ASN A 220 -3.61 -3.25 -41.24
N SER A 221 -4.53 -2.97 -42.17
CA SER A 221 -5.06 -3.98 -43.10
C SER A 221 -4.00 -4.56 -44.04
N LYS A 222 -2.94 -3.80 -44.35
CA LYS A 222 -1.82 -4.26 -45.20
C LYS A 222 -0.83 -5.17 -44.46
N GLY A 223 -0.93 -5.27 -43.13
CA GLY A 223 -0.09 -6.17 -42.32
C GLY A 223 1.41 -5.84 -42.34
N ILE A 224 1.80 -4.63 -42.71
CA ILE A 224 3.21 -4.24 -42.97
C ILE A 224 4.04 -4.28 -41.69
N LEU A 225 3.43 -3.95 -40.54
CA LEU A 225 4.07 -3.98 -39.22
C LEU A 225 4.62 -5.37 -38.85
N ASN A 226 4.15 -6.46 -39.47
CA ASN A 226 4.64 -7.81 -39.23
C ASN A 226 6.04 -8.07 -39.80
N HIS A 227 6.53 -7.21 -40.71
CA HIS A 227 7.83 -7.36 -41.37
C HIS A 227 8.83 -6.27 -40.98
N THR A 228 8.42 -5.33 -40.14
CA THR A 228 9.23 -4.18 -39.72
C THR A 228 9.96 -4.44 -38.41
N SER A 229 11.21 -4.00 -38.27
CA SER A 229 12.02 -4.29 -37.06
C SER A 229 12.66 -3.05 -36.42
N SER A 230 12.81 -1.96 -37.17
CA SER A 230 13.44 -0.72 -36.70
C SER A 230 12.46 0.46 -36.70
N GLU A 231 12.69 1.45 -35.84
CA GLU A 231 11.96 2.73 -35.84
C GLU A 231 11.95 3.38 -37.23
N TYR A 232 13.12 3.42 -37.89
CA TYR A 232 13.25 4.00 -39.21
C TYR A 232 12.34 3.30 -40.22
N ASP A 233 12.33 1.97 -40.21
CA ASP A 233 11.53 1.17 -41.12
C ASP A 233 10.02 1.40 -40.88
N VAL A 234 9.59 1.56 -39.61
CA VAL A 234 8.19 1.87 -39.27
C VAL A 234 7.80 3.22 -39.83
N ARG A 235 8.62 4.26 -39.61
CA ARG A 235 8.35 5.61 -40.11
C ARG A 235 8.35 5.68 -41.63
N ALA A 236 9.31 5.01 -42.29
CA ALA A 236 9.39 4.91 -43.74
C ALA A 236 8.15 4.20 -44.32
N ALA A 237 7.70 3.12 -43.68
CA ALA A 237 6.48 2.41 -44.07
C ALA A 237 5.24 3.30 -43.93
N ILE A 238 5.12 4.07 -42.84
CA ILE A 238 4.00 5.01 -42.65
C ILE A 238 3.95 6.03 -43.80
N ILE A 239 5.08 6.66 -44.12
CA ILE A 239 5.15 7.67 -45.19
C ILE A 239 4.84 7.04 -46.55
N GLY A 240 5.48 5.91 -46.89
CA GLY A 240 5.25 5.25 -48.18
C GLY A 240 3.82 4.77 -48.37
N GLN A 241 3.17 4.27 -47.30
CA GLN A 241 1.75 3.88 -47.39
C GLN A 241 0.80 5.06 -47.42
N TYR A 242 1.18 6.17 -46.79
CA TYR A 242 0.40 7.41 -46.87
C TYR A 242 0.39 7.96 -48.29
N GLU A 243 1.52 7.94 -48.99
CA GLU A 243 1.59 8.34 -50.41
C GLU A 243 0.70 7.48 -51.30
N LEU A 244 0.64 6.17 -51.07
CA LEU A 244 -0.25 5.26 -51.78
C LEU A 244 -1.73 5.51 -51.44
N TRP A 245 -2.03 5.75 -50.17
CA TRP A 245 -3.38 6.04 -49.69
C TRP A 245 -3.96 7.32 -50.31
N LEU A 246 -3.12 8.32 -50.59
CA LEU A 246 -3.53 9.54 -51.30
C LEU A 246 -3.83 9.31 -52.80
N GLN A 247 -3.31 8.23 -53.39
CA GLN A 247 -3.50 7.89 -54.80
C GLN A 247 -4.68 6.94 -55.03
N GLU A 248 -5.13 6.23 -54.00
CA GLU A 248 -6.35 5.43 -54.05
C GLU A 248 -7.58 6.36 -54.00
N PRO A 249 -8.50 6.29 -54.97
CA PRO A 249 -9.74 7.05 -54.89
C PRO A 249 -10.55 6.57 -53.69
N ALA A 250 -10.95 7.50 -52.82
CA ALA A 250 -11.81 7.20 -51.68
C ALA A 250 -13.16 6.65 -52.21
N GLU A 251 -13.42 5.36 -51.97
CA GLU A 251 -14.75 4.76 -52.07
C GLU A 251 -15.62 5.16 -50.86
#